data_AF-A0A6G3WYM9-F1
#
_entry.id   AF-A0A6G3WYM9-F1
#
_cell.length_a   1.000
_cell.length_b   1.000
_cell.length_c   1.000
_cell.angle_alpha   90.00
_cell.angle_beta   90.00
_cell.angle_gamma   90.00
#
_symmetry.space_group_name_H-M   'P 1'
#
loop_
_entity.id
_entity.type
_entity.pdbx_description
1 polymer ?
#
loop_
_entity_poly.entity_id
_entity_poly.type
_entity_poly.pdbx_seq_one_letter_code
_entity_poly.pdbx_strand_id
1 'polypeptide(L)' 'MSATRYAYLGPEGTFTEVALRTLPEAATRELVPMVSVPAALDAVRSGEAAAALVPIENSVEG' A
#
# COMPACT_ATOMS: atom_id res chain seq x y z
N MET A 1 14.49 6.44 -7.47
CA MET A 1 13.03 6.32 -7.65
C MET A 1 12.68 4.86 -7.85
N SER A 2 11.94 4.27 -6.92
CA SER A 2 11.50 2.88 -7.04
C SER A 2 10.16 2.79 -7.76
N ALA A 3 10.18 2.92 -9.09
CA ALA A 3 8.96 2.80 -9.93
C ALA A 3 8.25 1.44 -9.79
N THR A 4 8.94 0.45 -9.21
CA THR A 4 8.52 -0.94 -9.07
C THR A 4 7.86 -1.27 -7.73
N ARG A 5 7.75 -0.33 -6.79
CA ARG A 5 7.19 -0.59 -5.45
C ARG A 5 5.85 0.08 -5.22
N TYR A 6 4.90 -0.65 -4.65
CA TYR A 6 3.66 -0.12 -4.08
C TYR A 6 3.63 -0.38 -2.58
N ALA A 7 3.46 0.68 -1.79
CA ALA A 7 3.27 0.59 -0.35
C ALA A 7 1.80 0.32 -0.01
N TYR A 8 1.51 -0.26 1.15
CA TYR A 8 0.15 -0.38 1.65
C TYR A 8 0.09 -0.44 3.17
N LEU A 9 -1.08 -0.17 3.75
CA LEU A 9 -1.30 -0.38 5.18
C LEU A 9 -1.26 -1.89 5.49
N GLY A 10 -0.19 -2.31 6.15
CA GLY A 10 0.05 -3.71 6.50
C GLY A 10 -0.64 -4.14 7.80
N PRO A 11 -0.30 -5.33 8.31
CA PRO A 11 0.70 -6.28 7.78
C PRO A 11 0.23 -7.00 6.50
N GLU A 12 1.05 -7.95 6.02
CA GLU A 12 0.60 -8.95 5.05
C GLU A 12 -0.65 -9.70 5.55
N GLY A 13 -1.52 -10.09 4.63
CA GLY A 13 -2.81 -10.75 4.89
C GLY A 13 -3.98 -9.82 5.18
N THR A 14 -3.78 -8.49 5.13
CA THR A 14 -4.87 -7.51 5.38
C THR A 14 -5.81 -7.34 4.19
N PHE A 15 -7.01 -6.81 4.43
CA PHE A 15 -7.93 -6.40 3.36
C PHE A 15 -7.31 -5.33 2.45
N THR A 16 -6.43 -4.49 2.97
CA THR A 16 -5.68 -3.53 2.15
C THR A 16 -4.77 -4.26 1.17
N GLU A 17 -4.05 -5.30 1.59
CA GLU A 17 -3.25 -6.10 0.65
C GLU A 17 -4.13 -6.80 -0.40
N VAL A 18 -5.25 -7.40 0.01
CA VAL A 18 -6.19 -8.05 -0.90
C VAL A 18 -6.71 -7.06 -1.95
N ALA A 19 -7.12 -5.86 -1.52
CA ALA A 19 -7.54 -4.80 -2.42
C ALA A 19 -6.42 -4.36 -3.38
N LEU A 20 -5.18 -4.22 -2.89
CA LEU A 20 -4.03 -3.88 -3.73
C LEU A 20 -3.79 -4.92 -4.82
N ARG A 21 -3.91 -6.21 -4.47
CA ARG A 21 -3.74 -7.33 -5.41
C ARG A 21 -4.81 -7.39 -6.50
N THR A 22 -5.91 -6.66 -6.38
CA THR A 22 -6.92 -6.56 -7.47
C THR A 22 -6.49 -5.64 -8.61
N LEU A 23 -5.48 -4.79 -8.39
CA LEU A 23 -4.98 -3.87 -9.42
C LEU A 23 -4.07 -4.63 -10.40
N PRO A 24 -4.21 -4.44 -11.73
CA PRO A 24 -3.32 -5.05 -12.73
C PRO A 24 -1.83 -4.78 -12.46
N GLU A 25 -1.54 -3.59 -11.96
CA GLU A 25 -0.22 -3.12 -11.57
C GLU A 25 0.47 -4.00 -10.52
N ALA A 26 -0.30 -4.62 -9.62
CA ALA A 26 0.24 -5.43 -8.54
C ALA A 26 0.93 -6.71 -9.06
N ALA A 27 0.62 -7.15 -10.29
CA ALA A 27 1.25 -8.32 -10.90
C ALA A 27 2.74 -8.10 -11.25
N THR A 28 3.16 -6.84 -11.36
CA THR A 28 4.52 -6.48 -11.81
C THR A 28 5.31 -5.65 -10.80
N ARG A 29 4.69 -5.34 -9.65
CA ARG A 29 5.28 -4.50 -8.60
C ARG A 29 5.51 -5.29 -7.31
N GLU A 30 6.57 -4.91 -6.60
CA GLU A 30 6.83 -5.32 -5.24
C GLU A 30 5.81 -4.62 -4.31
N LEU A 31 5.08 -5.39 -3.51
CA LEU A 31 4.10 -4.87 -2.55
C LEU A 31 4.76 -4.82 -1.17
N VAL A 32 4.83 -3.62 -0.59
CA VAL A 32 5.56 -3.38 0.67
C VAL A 32 4.60 -2.99 1.80
N PRO A 33 4.42 -3.84 2.82
CA PRO A 33 3.58 -3.50 3.97
C PRO A 33 4.22 -2.39 4.80
N MET A 34 3.40 -1.44 5.25
CA MET A 34 3.80 -0.32 6.10
C MET A 34 3.03 -0.35 7.41
N VAL A 35 3.68 0.07 8.49
CA VAL A 35 3.13 0.00 9.86
C VAL A 35 2.00 0.99 10.13
N SER A 36 1.79 1.98 9.25
CA SER A 36 0.75 2.99 9.39
C SER A 36 0.44 3.66 8.05
N VAL A 37 -0.72 4.32 7.97
CA VAL A 37 -1.10 5.14 6.82
C VAL A 37 -0.08 6.27 6.57
N PRO A 38 0.36 7.05 7.58
CA PRO A 38 1.42 8.03 7.39
C PRO A 38 2.70 7.44 6.80
N ALA A 39 3.17 6.28 7.29
CA ALA A 39 4.36 5.62 6.77
C ALA A 39 4.23 5.23 5.30
N ALA A 40 3.06 4.73 4.88
CA ALA A 40 2.79 4.42 3.48
C ALA A 40 2.81 5.67 2.58
N LEU A 41 2.23 6.77 3.05
CA LEU A 41 2.23 8.04 2.31
C LEU A 41 3.63 8.68 2.26
N ASP A 42 4.40 8.56 3.34
CA ASP A 42 5.76 9.09 3.41
C ASP A 42 6.70 8.36 2.46
N ALA A 43 6.56 7.04 2.31
CA ALA A 43 7.30 6.26 1.31
C ALA A 43 7.05 6.75 -0.14
N VAL A 44 5.84 7.23 -0.44
CA VAL A 44 5.54 7.85 -1.74
C VAL A 44 6.21 9.22 -1.85
N ARG A 45 6.12 10.05 -0.80
CA ARG A 45 6.71 11.40 -0.76
C ARG A 45 8.24 11.38 -0.87
N SER A 46 8.90 10.38 -0.28
CA SER A 46 10.35 10.20 -0.35
C SER A 46 10.82 9.53 -1.65
N GLY A 47 9.90 8.99 -2.45
CA GLY A 47 10.21 8.28 -3.71
C GLY A 47 10.70 6.83 -3.51
N GLU A 48 10.53 6.29 -2.31
CA GLU A 48 10.75 4.88 -1.96
C GLU A 48 9.68 3.95 -2.54
N ALA A 49 8.46 4.46 -2.74
CA ALA A 49 7.36 3.78 -3.42
C ALA A 49 6.75 4.66 -4.53
N ALA A 50 6.25 4.03 -5.59
CA ALA A 50 5.58 4.71 -6.69
C ALA A 50 4.14 5.11 -6.34
N ALA A 51 3.47 4.35 -5.47
CA ALA A 51 2.13 4.63 -4.97
C ALA A 51 1.93 3.95 -3.61
N ALA A 52 0.86 4.33 -2.92
CA ALA A 52 0.41 3.70 -1.69
C ALA A 52 -1.09 3.42 -1.74
N LEU A 53 -1.51 2.22 -1.34
CA LEU A 53 -2.91 1.91 -1.09
C LEU A 53 -3.20 2.02 0.42
N VAL A 54 -4.11 2.92 0.77
CA VAL A 54 -4.54 3.15 2.15
C VAL A 54 -6.07 3.21 2.19
N PRO A 55 -6.72 2.72 3.26
CA PRO A 55 -8.15 2.91 3.44
C PRO A 55 -8.45 4.40 3.69
N ILE A 56 -9.49 4.93 3.03
CA ILE A 56 -10.01 6.29 3.28
C ILE A 56 -10.93 6.28 4.50
N GLU A 57 -11.72 5.21 4.63
CA GLU A 57 -12.58 4.95 5.77
C GLU A 57 -12.22 3.55 6.28
N ASN A 58 -11.81 3.47 7.54
CA ASN A 58 -11.27 2.25 8.14
C ASN A 58 -12.12 1.82 9.33
N SER A 59 -13.43 1.71 9.08
CA SER A 59 -14.41 1.19 10.02
C SER A 59 -14.46 -0.34 9.85
N VAL A 60 -14.13 -1.07 10.92
CA VAL A 60 -14.35 -2.53 11.01
C VAL A 60 -15.75 -2.81 11.57
N GLU A 61 -16.25 -1.86 12.37
CA GLU A 61 -17.64 -1.69 12.77
C GLU A 61 -18.17 -0.48 12.01
N GLY A 62 -19.05 -0.69 11.03
CA GLY A 62 -19.90 0.41 10.55
C GLY A 62 -20.74 0.97 11.68
#